data_AF-A0A358APN7-F1
#
_entry.id   AF-A0A358APN7-F1
#
_cell.length_a   1.000
_cell.length_b   1.000
_cell.length_c   1.000
_cell.angle_alpha   90.00
_cell.angle_beta   90.00
_cell.angle_gamma   90.00
#
_symmetry.space_group_name_H-M   'P 1'
#
loop_
_entity.id
_entity.type
_entity.pdbx_description
1 polymer ?
#
loop_
_entity_poly.entity_id
_entity_poly.type
_entity_poly.pdbx_seq_one_letter_code
_entity_poly.pdbx_strand_id
1 'polypeptide(L)'
;MDKQAKKILLCILCLCFVLPLFACGAEAGIEGTWQTIGRSDRMMIFGAQEETWVFAEDGTATQYWDGEFINSGTYTLEEGIVTIKFFSGDSPAFELNGNELLQDGVAVMVRKGEG
;
A
#
# COMPACT_ATOMS: atom_id res chain seq x y z
N MET A 1 -31.97 -41.97 -27.24
CA MET A 1 -32.16 -41.10 -26.05
C MET A 1 -30.91 -41.22 -25.21
N ASP A 2 -30.12 -40.15 -25.25
CA ASP A 2 -28.66 -40.18 -25.23
C ASP A 2 -28.03 -40.17 -23.83
N LYS A 3 -27.03 -41.05 -23.65
CA LYS A 3 -26.13 -41.13 -22.47
C LYS A 3 -25.18 -39.91 -22.34
N GLN A 4 -25.39 -38.84 -23.11
CA GLN A 4 -24.55 -37.64 -23.17
C GLN A 4 -24.98 -36.53 -22.19
N ALA A 5 -26.15 -36.63 -21.54
CA ALA A 5 -26.66 -35.54 -20.70
C ALA A 5 -26.17 -35.56 -19.22
N LYS A 6 -25.46 -36.61 -18.77
CA LYS A 6 -25.01 -36.71 -17.37
C LYS A 6 -23.59 -36.22 -17.09
N LYS A 7 -22.82 -35.82 -18.11
CA LYS A 7 -21.46 -35.27 -17.92
C LYS A 7 -21.41 -33.75 -17.77
N ILE A 8 -22.50 -33.03 -18.08
CA ILE A 8 -22.50 -31.56 -18.03
C ILE A 8 -22.84 -31.04 -16.63
N LEU A 9 -23.49 -31.85 -15.78
CA LEU A 9 -23.86 -31.44 -14.42
C LEU A 9 -22.68 -31.45 -13.43
N LEU A 10 -21.53 -32.05 -13.79
CA LEU A 10 -20.37 -32.14 -12.91
C LEU A 10 -19.29 -31.07 -13.18
N CYS A 11 -19.43 -30.26 -14.23
CA CYS A 11 -18.48 -29.18 -14.53
C CYS A 11 -18.86 -27.81 -13.93
N ILE A 12 -20.10 -27.64 -13.47
CA ILE A 12 -20.56 -26.36 -12.89
C ILE A 12 -20.27 -26.29 -11.38
N LEU A 13 -20.03 -27.41 -10.70
CA LEU A 13 -19.65 -27.42 -9.28
C LEU A 13 -18.13 -27.29 -9.02
N CYS A 14 -17.27 -27.37 -10.04
CA CYS A 14 -15.80 -27.24 -9.89
C CYS A 14 -15.24 -25.88 -10.32
N LEU A 15 -16.07 -24.92 -10.75
CA LEU A 15 -15.61 -23.57 -11.11
C LEU A 15 -15.53 -22.61 -9.91
N CYS A 16 -15.84 -23.06 -8.70
CA CYS A 16 -15.60 -22.29 -7.47
C CYS A 16 -14.20 -22.52 -6.86
N PHE A 17 -13.31 -23.26 -7.53
CA PHE A 17 -12.06 -23.75 -6.91
C PHE A 17 -10.79 -23.54 -7.73
N VAL A 18 -10.69 -22.48 -8.54
CA VAL A 18 -9.39 -21.93 -8.97
C VAL A 18 -9.54 -20.42 -9.25
N LEU A 19 -9.95 -19.65 -8.26
CA LEU A 19 -9.46 -18.28 -8.20
C LEU A 19 -8.17 -18.33 -7.39
N PRO A 20 -7.03 -17.82 -7.89
CA PRO A 20 -5.91 -17.59 -7.01
C PRO A 20 -6.43 -16.66 -5.91
N LEU A 21 -6.49 -17.19 -4.70
CA LEU A 21 -6.36 -16.40 -3.48
C LEU A 21 -5.01 -15.68 -3.58
N PHE A 22 -4.93 -14.64 -4.40
CA PHE A 22 -4.31 -13.43 -3.92
C PHE A 22 -5.28 -12.96 -2.85
N ALA A 23 -5.10 -13.51 -1.65
CA ALA A 23 -5.43 -12.79 -0.46
C ALA A 23 -4.72 -11.45 -0.62
N CYS A 24 -5.43 -10.47 -1.19
CA CYS A 24 -5.19 -9.08 -0.91
C CYS A 24 -5.53 -8.94 0.57
N GLY A 25 -4.62 -9.43 1.41
CA GLY A 25 -4.56 -9.06 2.80
C GLY A 25 -4.02 -7.64 2.80
N ALA A 26 -4.87 -6.67 2.44
CA ALA A 26 -4.73 -5.38 3.07
C ALA A 26 -5.01 -5.66 4.55
N GLU A 27 -3.95 -5.90 5.32
CA GLU A 27 -4.03 -5.69 6.76
C GLU A 27 -4.49 -4.24 6.92
N ALA A 28 -5.79 -4.07 7.21
CA ALA A 28 -6.35 -2.76 7.47
C ALA A 28 -5.55 -2.13 8.62
N GLY A 29 -4.97 -0.96 8.38
CA GLY A 29 -4.11 -0.35 9.40
C GLY A 29 -3.33 0.87 8.95
N ILE A 30 -2.92 0.98 7.69
CA ILE A 30 -2.12 2.13 7.21
C ILE A 30 -2.90 3.17 6.42
N GLU A 31 -4.10 2.83 5.98
CA GLU A 31 -4.91 3.67 5.10
C GLU A 31 -5.10 5.06 5.71
N GLY A 32 -4.92 6.09 4.88
CA GLY A 32 -4.97 7.48 5.30
C GLY A 32 -3.85 8.33 4.70
N THR A 33 -3.77 9.56 5.20
CA THR A 33 -2.78 10.55 4.79
C THR A 33 -1.66 10.64 5.81
N TRP A 34 -0.42 10.61 5.34
CA TRP A 34 0.79 10.67 6.15
C TRP A 34 1.66 11.82 5.67
N GLN A 35 2.27 12.55 6.59
CA GLN A 35 3.01 13.76 6.28
C GLN A 35 4.34 13.77 7.04
N THR A 36 5.41 14.27 6.41
CA THR A 36 6.73 14.30 7.05
C THR A 36 6.75 15.12 8.34
N ILE A 37 7.45 14.59 9.35
CA ILE A 37 7.63 15.26 10.65
C ILE A 37 8.74 16.30 10.51
N GLY A 38 8.37 17.51 10.09
CA GLY A 38 9.28 18.65 10.04
C GLY A 38 10.49 18.48 9.09
N ARG A 39 11.44 19.41 9.19
CA ARG A 39 12.64 19.46 8.33
C ARG A 39 13.56 18.27 8.60
N SER A 40 13.36 17.16 7.88
CA SER A 40 14.35 16.08 7.87
C SER A 40 15.71 16.62 7.40
N ASP A 41 16.83 16.03 7.83
CA ASP A 41 18.15 16.42 7.29
C ASP A 41 18.25 16.18 5.77
N ARG A 42 17.36 15.32 5.23
CA ARG A 42 17.12 15.16 3.78
C ARG A 42 16.54 16.41 3.10
N MET A 43 15.75 17.24 3.80
CA MET A 43 15.25 18.53 3.29
C MET A 43 16.35 19.56 3.04
N MET A 44 17.55 19.41 3.62
CA MET A 44 18.65 20.34 3.33
C MET A 44 19.31 20.09 1.95
N ILE A 45 19.08 18.92 1.34
CA ILE A 45 19.70 18.54 0.06
C ILE A 45 18.76 18.81 -1.13
N PHE A 46 17.44 18.66 -0.95
CA PHE A 46 16.44 18.80 -2.03
C PHE A 46 15.55 20.06 -1.92
N GLY A 47 15.87 20.96 -1.00
CA GLY A 47 14.98 22.04 -0.60
C GLY A 47 13.96 21.53 0.42
N ALA A 48 13.49 22.44 1.25
CA ALA A 48 12.56 22.17 2.34
C ALA A 48 11.16 21.79 1.82
N GLN A 49 11.02 20.66 1.13
CA GLN A 49 9.76 20.17 0.56
C GLN A 49 9.03 19.29 1.56
N GLU A 50 7.74 19.56 1.75
CA GLU A 50 6.84 18.74 2.54
C GLU A 50 6.44 17.52 1.71
N GLU A 51 6.73 16.31 2.22
CA GLU A 51 6.33 15.07 1.55
C GLU A 51 5.07 14.52 2.22
N THR A 52 4.09 14.20 1.39
CA THR A 52 2.81 13.61 1.80
C THR A 52 2.59 12.30 1.07
N TRP A 53 2.14 11.29 1.81
CA TRP A 53 1.72 10.00 1.29
C TRP A 53 0.24 9.76 1.55
N VAL A 54 -0.44 9.18 0.57
CA VAL A 54 -1.84 8.73 0.70
C VAL A 54 -1.89 7.24 0.39
N PHE A 55 -2.25 6.44 1.39
CA PHE A 55 -2.49 5.01 1.25
C PHE A 55 -4.00 4.77 1.20
N ALA A 56 -4.49 4.22 0.09
CA ALA A 56 -5.90 3.95 -0.15
C ALA A 56 -6.26 2.48 0.13
N GLU A 57 -7.50 2.23 0.54
CA GLU A 57 -8.03 0.88 0.85
C GLU A 57 -7.91 -0.12 -0.31
N ASP A 58 -7.74 0.37 -1.54
CA ASP A 58 -7.55 -0.47 -2.72
C ASP A 58 -6.10 -0.97 -2.91
N GLY A 59 -5.20 -0.64 -1.98
CA GLY A 59 -3.78 -1.01 -2.02
C GLY A 59 -2.90 -0.02 -2.80
N THR A 60 -3.43 1.13 -3.20
CA THR A 60 -2.67 2.18 -3.89
C THR A 60 -1.97 3.10 -2.89
N ALA A 61 -0.71 3.44 -3.17
CA ALA A 61 0.04 4.46 -2.47
C ALA A 61 0.38 5.61 -3.43
N THR A 62 0.06 6.84 -3.03
CA THR A 62 0.35 8.05 -3.83
C THR A 62 1.24 9.01 -3.06
N GLN A 63 2.29 9.51 -3.72
CA GLN A 63 3.26 10.45 -3.16
C GLN A 63 3.05 11.85 -3.73
N TYR A 64 3.10 12.85 -2.86
CA TYR A 64 3.04 14.26 -3.17
C TYR A 64 4.20 15.02 -2.53
N TRP A 65 4.73 16.03 -3.21
CA TRP A 65 5.64 17.02 -2.64
C TRP A 65 5.03 18.40 -2.75
N ASP A 66 4.94 19.12 -1.64
CA ASP A 66 4.32 20.45 -1.55
C ASP A 66 2.90 20.50 -2.16
N GLY A 67 2.18 19.38 -2.12
CA GLY A 67 0.82 19.21 -2.68
C GLY A 67 0.77 18.83 -4.16
N GLU A 68 1.90 18.81 -4.86
CA GLU A 68 2.00 18.38 -6.26
C GLU A 68 2.16 16.85 -6.34
N PHE A 69 1.49 16.23 -7.30
CA PHE A 69 1.61 14.79 -7.55
C PHE A 69 3.03 14.45 -8.04
N ILE A 70 3.67 13.47 -7.39
CA ILE A 70 5.01 13.02 -7.75
C ILE A 70 4.98 11.62 -8.36
N ASN A 71 4.38 10.67 -7.64
CA ASN A 71 4.36 9.28 -8.09
C ASN A 71 3.22 8.49 -7.45
N SER A 72 2.94 7.31 -8.01
CA SER A 72 2.00 6.34 -7.44
C SER A 72 2.47 4.90 -7.67
N GLY A 73 2.06 4.01 -6.78
CA GLY A 73 2.36 2.59 -6.85
C GLY A 73 1.38 1.78 -6.02
N THR A 74 1.69 0.51 -5.82
CA THR A 74 0.96 -0.38 -4.92
C THR A 74 1.73 -0.56 -3.63
N TYR A 75 1.07 -0.66 -2.48
CA TYR A 75 1.74 -1.01 -1.22
C TYR A 75 1.32 -2.38 -0.71
N THR A 76 2.19 -2.96 0.13
CA THR A 76 1.90 -4.10 0.98
C THR A 76 2.21 -3.73 2.42
N LEU A 77 1.45 -4.26 3.37
CA LEU A 77 1.73 -4.20 4.81
C LEU A 77 1.89 -5.64 5.28
N GLU A 78 3.09 -5.99 5.74
CA GLU A 78 3.41 -7.32 6.26
C GLU A 78 4.23 -7.17 7.54
N GLU A 79 3.75 -7.75 8.63
CA GLU A 79 4.43 -7.72 9.94
C GLU A 79 4.80 -6.30 10.42
N GLY A 80 3.95 -5.31 10.12
CA GLY A 80 4.19 -3.90 10.45
C GLY A 80 5.13 -3.17 9.48
N ILE A 81 5.61 -3.83 8.42
CA ILE A 81 6.45 -3.21 7.39
C ILE A 81 5.62 -2.88 6.16
N VAL A 82 5.64 -1.60 5.80
CA VAL A 82 4.97 -1.04 4.64
C VAL A 82 5.98 -1.00 3.52
N THR A 83 5.76 -1.74 2.44
CA THR A 83 6.60 -1.66 1.24
C THR A 83 5.79 -1.09 0.09
N ILE A 84 6.27 -0.01 -0.53
CA ILE A 84 5.65 0.55 -1.74
C ILE A 84 6.41 0.05 -2.96
N LYS A 85 5.70 -0.36 -4.00
CA LYS A 85 6.29 -0.75 -5.28
C LYS A 85 5.88 0.25 -6.35
N PHE A 86 6.82 1.08 -6.78
CA PHE A 86 6.62 1.99 -7.89
C PHE A 86 6.83 1.31 -9.25
N PHE A 87 6.24 1.89 -10.29
CA PHE A 87 6.54 1.49 -11.67
C PHE A 87 7.99 1.80 -12.08
N SER A 88 8.67 2.74 -11.42
CA SER A 88 10.08 3.07 -11.65
C SER A 88 11.04 1.97 -11.19
N GLY A 89 10.58 1.03 -10.36
CA GLY A 89 11.40 -0.02 -9.76
C GLY A 89 11.95 0.33 -8.37
N ASP A 90 11.78 1.57 -7.90
CA ASP A 90 12.08 1.93 -6.52
C ASP A 90 11.06 1.30 -5.58
N SER A 91 11.51 0.91 -4.39
CA SER A 91 10.63 0.34 -3.37
C SER A 91 10.98 0.85 -1.97
N PRO A 92 10.51 2.04 -1.58
CA PRO A 92 10.69 2.51 -0.22
C PRO A 92 9.91 1.61 0.75
N ALA A 93 10.48 1.43 1.93
CA ALA A 93 9.86 0.69 3.01
C ALA A 93 9.87 1.51 4.30
N PHE A 94 8.80 1.37 5.08
CA PHE A 94 8.61 2.03 6.37
C PHE A 94 8.13 1.03 7.42
N GLU A 95 8.55 1.22 8.66
CA GLU A 95 7.97 0.50 9.80
C GLU A 95 6.77 1.31 10.35
N LEU A 96 5.61 0.66 10.46
CA LEU A 96 4.39 1.25 11.00
C LEU A 96 4.36 1.10 12.52
N ASN A 97 4.40 2.23 13.22
CA ASN A 97 4.29 2.29 14.67
C ASN A 97 3.14 3.21 15.09
N GLY A 98 1.93 2.66 15.10
CA GLY A 98 0.71 3.43 15.41
C GLY A 98 0.50 4.57 14.41
N ASN A 99 0.70 5.82 14.87
CA ASN A 99 0.51 7.03 14.07
C ASN A 99 1.81 7.58 13.47
N GLU A 100 2.88 6.79 13.50
CA GLU A 100 4.18 7.13 12.94
C GLU A 100 4.61 6.10 11.88
N LEU A 101 5.24 6.57 10.80
CA LEU A 101 6.04 5.76 9.90
C LEU A 101 7.50 6.02 10.17
N LEU A 102 8.25 4.94 10.39
CA LEU A 102 9.64 4.97 10.78
C LEU A 102 10.51 4.54 9.59
N GLN A 103 11.68 5.17 9.47
CA GLN A 103 12.77 4.75 8.62
C GLN A 103 14.01 4.56 9.50
N ASP A 104 14.61 3.38 9.45
CA ASP A 104 15.76 3.00 10.30
C ASP A 104 15.52 3.26 11.81
N GLY A 105 14.29 2.99 12.27
CA GLY A 105 13.87 3.18 13.66
C GLY A 105 13.58 4.64 14.07
N VAL A 106 13.60 5.58 13.12
CA VAL A 106 13.32 7.00 13.37
C VAL A 106 12.02 7.39 12.70
N ALA A 107 11.10 7.99 13.46
CA ALA A 107 9.85 8.49 12.90
C ALA A 107 10.12 9.60 11.87
N VAL A 108 9.65 9.38 10.63
CA VAL A 108 9.83 10.31 9.51
C VAL A 108 8.51 10.90 9.03
N MET A 109 7.39 10.22 9.25
CA MET A 109 6.05 10.71 8.90
C MET A 109 5.04 10.42 10.02
N VAL A 110 4.01 11.24 10.09
CA VAL A 110 2.86 11.08 11.00
C VAL A 110 1.54 11.07 10.25
N ARG A 111 0.56 10.36 10.79
CA ARG A 111 -0.80 10.34 10.27
C ARG A 111 -1.47 11.72 10.45
N LYS A 112 -1.97 12.29 9.36
CA LYS A 112 -2.64 13.59 9.33
C LYS A 112 -4.11 13.44 9.72
N GLY A 113 -4.59 14.29 10.64
CA GLY A 113 -6.00 14.38 11.01
C GLY A 113 -6.42 13.61 12.27
N GLU A 114 -5.49 12.93 12.96
CA GLU A 114 -5.75 12.31 14.27
C GLU A 114 -5.14 13.14 15.42
N GLY A 115 -5.62 14.38 15.57
CA GLY A 115 -5.22 15.32 16.64
C GLY A 115 -6.41 16.08 17.21
#